data_AF-A0AAN7AAF5-F1
#
_entry.id   AF-A0AAN7AAF5-F1
#
_cell.length_a   1.000
_cell.length_b   1.000
_cell.length_c   1.000
_cell.angle_alpha   90.00
_cell.angle_beta   90.00
_cell.angle_gamma   90.00
#
_symmetry.space_group_name_H-M   'P 1'
#
loop_
_entity.id
_entity.type
_entity.pdbx_description
1 polymer ?
#
loop_
_entity_poly.entity_id
_entity_poly.type
_entity_poly.pdbx_seq_one_letter_code
_entity_poly.pdbx_strand_id
1 'polypeptide(L)'
;MSQRDKNYQQDYIARIRYSNALPPPPIPPKLLAIPSIGLASGQYTNPNFASHLARIQALNIEADGELGMPLDLVGMPGVFDGDESSIQAPSEPPPIHPHDRALLRPLGSLGKPKSQNQGVSFLRRTEYISNTPTVSRPKADPFLRPSAGNAAPKRPVKRKASPEPDKGTPAWIKRRIEKSFESAAVGLVDRTKVKHPSKRSNCTIVDSFPLLPDLEAFPDSGAYVTVKFQTNPVTATDFYDTRMLSGILKPITRSQAEDEAYQQAYEAWARDPDHTPKPLQMMNYDFYLPQDIRTGEKFRQKFDVDNPDKDKDSLYTGTDTIRGDGHGVFKFPRVRAYETATEKEMDHHTKYAEEVILAYRNDETRKRSDDSSQKGVYYYPVMQRTTIRNQRTKNIARTIGVLPQGEEEEARVGELEVTVAEPSDELKAELERFKSMPVGYFGGEDEEEEEEEQQERRGSVVGSEQEAYDERRQASEDAEGDDD
;
A
#
# COMPACT_ATOMS: atom_id res chain seq x y z
N MET A 1 57.46 43.37 -94.86
CA MET A 1 56.02 43.74 -94.79
C MET A 1 55.27 42.51 -94.32
N SER A 2 54.58 42.56 -93.18
CA SER A 2 53.53 41.58 -92.87
C SER A 2 52.58 42.15 -91.83
N GLN A 3 51.31 42.15 -92.16
CA GLN A 3 50.19 42.69 -91.38
C GLN A 3 49.99 41.89 -90.09
N ARG A 4 49.73 42.59 -88.97
CA ARG A 4 49.21 41.96 -87.76
C ARG A 4 47.68 41.96 -87.84
N ASP A 5 47.09 40.78 -88.00
CA ASP A 5 45.65 40.56 -87.88
C ASP A 5 45.20 40.93 -86.46
N LYS A 6 44.24 41.86 -86.36
CA LYS A 6 43.60 42.21 -85.09
C LYS A 6 42.64 41.09 -84.72
N ASN A 7 43.03 40.29 -83.74
CA ASN A 7 42.22 39.21 -83.19
C ASN A 7 40.93 39.78 -82.58
N TYR A 8 39.76 39.35 -83.06
CA TYR A 8 38.46 39.77 -82.53
C TYR A 8 38.18 38.96 -81.25
N GLN A 9 38.22 39.63 -80.09
CA GLN A 9 37.89 39.02 -78.81
C GLN A 9 36.37 38.92 -78.68
N GLN A 10 35.78 37.79 -79.09
CA GLN A 10 34.39 37.49 -78.78
C GLN A 10 34.29 37.09 -77.31
N ASP A 11 33.69 37.95 -76.50
CA ASP A 11 33.43 37.70 -75.08
C ASP A 11 31.95 37.36 -74.86
N TYR A 12 31.64 36.57 -73.83
CA TYR A 12 30.28 36.06 -73.63
C TYR A 12 29.30 37.19 -73.29
N ILE A 13 28.34 37.48 -74.18
CA ILE A 13 27.34 38.54 -73.97
C ILE A 13 26.25 38.03 -73.02
N ALA A 14 26.43 38.25 -71.72
CA ALA A 14 25.40 38.04 -70.71
C ALA A 14 24.73 39.37 -70.33
N ARG A 15 23.40 39.37 -70.28
CA ARG A 15 22.63 40.54 -69.84
C ARG A 15 22.72 40.70 -68.32
N ILE A 16 23.61 41.57 -67.83
CA ILE A 16 23.73 41.86 -66.40
C ILE A 16 22.62 42.84 -66.00
N ARG A 17 21.66 42.37 -65.19
CA ARG A 17 20.66 43.21 -64.52
C ARG A 17 20.76 43.02 -63.01
N TYR A 18 20.77 44.13 -62.26
CA TYR A 18 20.62 44.10 -60.81
C TYR A 18 19.12 44.10 -60.48
N SER A 19 18.66 43.10 -59.74
CA SER A 19 17.28 43.01 -59.26
C SER A 19 17.27 43.22 -57.74
N ASN A 20 16.38 44.08 -57.26
CA ASN A 20 16.11 44.27 -55.83
C ASN A 20 14.68 43.77 -55.54
N ALA A 21 14.45 42.48 -55.73
CA ALA A 21 13.17 41.87 -55.40
C ALA A 21 13.00 41.91 -53.87
N LEU A 22 12.00 42.64 -53.39
CA LEU A 22 11.68 42.68 -51.96
C LEU A 22 11.18 41.31 -51.50
N PRO A 23 11.52 40.87 -50.27
CA PRO A 23 10.94 39.67 -49.72
C PRO A 23 9.42 39.84 -49.55
N PRO A 24 8.64 38.75 -49.62
CA PRO A 24 7.23 38.80 -49.27
C PRO A 24 7.04 39.25 -47.81
N PRO A 25 5.89 39.84 -47.46
CA PRO A 25 5.64 40.29 -46.09
C PRO A 25 5.76 39.11 -45.11
N PRO A 26 6.44 39.28 -43.96
CA PRO A 26 6.83 38.17 -43.09
C PRO A 26 5.69 37.55 -42.26
N ILE A 27 4.49 38.17 -42.25
CA ILE A 27 3.28 37.77 -41.49
C ILE A 27 3.60 37.00 -40.19
N PRO A 28 4.30 37.63 -39.23
CA PRO A 28 4.62 36.96 -37.98
C PRO A 28 3.35 36.65 -37.19
N PRO A 29 3.37 35.64 -36.30
CA PRO A 29 2.24 35.35 -35.43
C PRO A 29 1.91 36.57 -34.56
N LYS A 30 0.61 36.87 -34.43
CA LYS A 30 0.14 37.98 -33.60
C LYS A 30 0.20 37.59 -32.13
N LEU A 31 0.94 38.34 -31.32
CA LEU A 31 0.89 38.20 -29.87
C LEU A 31 -0.46 38.70 -29.35
N LEU A 32 -1.14 37.86 -28.58
CA LEU A 32 -2.37 38.24 -27.89
C LEU A 32 -2.04 38.99 -26.61
N ALA A 33 -2.82 40.01 -26.28
CA ALA A 33 -2.72 40.69 -25.01
C ALA A 33 -3.22 39.76 -23.89
N ILE A 34 -2.32 39.31 -23.03
CA ILE A 34 -2.68 38.50 -21.87
C ILE A 34 -3.32 39.44 -20.84
N PRO A 35 -4.56 39.17 -20.39
CA PRO A 35 -5.20 40.01 -19.39
C PRO A 35 -4.40 39.97 -18.08
N SER A 36 -3.85 41.11 -17.67
CA SER A 36 -3.15 41.27 -16.40
C SER A 36 -3.98 42.11 -15.43
N ILE A 37 -3.86 41.80 -14.15
CA ILE A 37 -4.43 42.61 -13.07
C ILE A 37 -3.61 43.88 -12.88
N GLY A 38 -3.94 44.91 -13.65
CA GLY A 38 -3.34 46.24 -13.51
C GLY A 38 -3.80 46.96 -12.25
N LEU A 39 -3.27 48.16 -12.01
CA LEU A 39 -3.69 49.03 -10.90
C LEU A 39 -5.20 49.34 -10.92
N ALA A 40 -5.79 49.39 -12.12
CA ALA A 40 -7.24 49.58 -12.31
C ALA A 40 -8.09 48.39 -11.80
N SER A 41 -7.50 47.19 -11.62
CA SER A 41 -8.19 46.01 -11.12
C SER A 41 -8.51 46.08 -9.62
N GLY A 42 -8.08 47.14 -8.91
CA GLY A 42 -8.43 47.37 -7.51
C GLY A 42 -7.69 46.50 -6.50
N GLN A 43 -7.01 45.43 -6.91
CA GLN A 43 -6.34 44.48 -6.00
C GLN A 43 -5.18 45.12 -5.23
N TYR A 44 -4.41 45.99 -5.87
CA TYR A 44 -3.29 46.70 -5.24
C TYR A 44 -3.72 47.98 -4.49
N THR A 45 -4.90 48.52 -4.80
CA THR A 45 -5.46 49.71 -4.13
C THR A 45 -6.45 49.34 -3.03
N ASN A 46 -6.77 48.05 -2.87
CA ASN A 46 -7.61 47.56 -1.78
C ASN A 46 -6.90 47.77 -0.44
N PRO A 47 -7.55 48.36 0.59
CA PRO A 47 -6.99 48.52 1.93
C PRO A 47 -6.43 47.22 2.53
N ASN A 48 -6.98 46.06 2.16
CA ASN A 48 -6.48 44.76 2.60
C ASN A 48 -5.02 44.50 2.19
N PHE A 49 -4.57 45.05 1.06
CA PHE A 49 -3.19 44.93 0.60
C PHE A 49 -2.21 45.59 1.60
N ALA A 50 -2.59 46.72 2.20
CA ALA A 50 -1.80 47.43 3.21
C ALA A 50 -2.00 46.93 4.65
N SER A 51 -2.97 46.02 4.89
CA SER A 51 -3.31 45.53 6.23
C SER A 51 -2.15 44.85 6.97
N HIS A 52 -1.24 44.21 6.23
CA HIS A 52 -0.06 43.58 6.82
C HIS A 52 0.93 44.63 7.30
N LEU A 53 1.15 45.70 6.53
CA LEU A 53 2.02 46.82 6.90
C LEU A 53 1.47 47.54 8.13
N ALA A 54 0.16 47.81 8.15
CA ALA A 54 -0.50 48.45 9.29
C ALA A 54 -0.35 47.65 10.60
N ARG A 55 -0.35 46.32 10.53
CA ARG A 55 -0.16 45.45 11.70
C ARG A 55 1.29 45.34 12.18
N ILE A 56 2.26 45.63 11.33
CA ILE A 56 3.70 45.65 11.70
C ILE A 56 4.06 46.94 12.42
N GLN A 57 3.32 48.04 12.18
CA GLN A 57 3.57 49.29 12.85
C GLN A 57 3.42 49.11 14.37
N ALA A 58 4.45 49.51 15.11
CA ALA A 58 4.46 49.41 16.57
C ALA A 58 3.28 50.22 17.14
N LEU A 59 2.55 49.60 18.06
CA LEU A 59 1.43 50.26 18.74
C LEU A 59 1.96 51.39 19.62
N ASN A 60 1.29 52.54 19.57
CA ASN A 60 1.54 53.60 20.52
C ASN A 60 1.06 53.15 21.90
N ILE A 61 1.95 53.19 22.89
CA ILE A 61 1.66 52.87 24.29
C ILE A 61 1.46 54.13 25.14
N GLU A 62 1.64 55.32 24.56
CA GLU A 62 1.36 56.60 25.21
C GLU A 62 -0.17 56.80 25.28
N ALA A 63 -0.75 56.52 26.45
CA ALA A 63 -2.19 56.59 26.67
C ALA A 63 -2.70 58.04 26.78
N ASP A 64 -2.05 58.85 27.62
CA ASP A 64 -2.36 60.26 27.87
C ASP A 64 -1.06 61.04 28.17
N GLY A 65 -1.18 62.33 28.52
CA GLY A 65 -0.03 63.18 28.86
C GLY A 65 0.74 62.75 30.12
N GLU A 66 0.17 61.86 30.94
CA GLU A 66 0.75 61.35 32.19
C GLU A 66 1.01 59.84 32.14
N LEU A 67 1.03 59.24 30.93
CA LEU A 67 1.25 57.82 30.67
C LEU A 67 0.33 56.89 31.50
N GLY A 68 -0.91 57.31 31.73
CA GLY A 68 -1.91 56.57 32.51
C GLY A 68 -1.70 56.59 34.02
N MET A 69 -0.80 57.44 34.54
CA MET A 69 -0.56 57.65 35.96
C MET A 69 -0.94 59.08 36.37
N PRO A 70 -2.23 59.35 36.66
CA PRO A 70 -2.68 60.71 36.90
C PRO A 70 -2.10 61.30 38.20
N LEU A 71 -1.43 62.44 38.12
CA LEU A 71 -0.84 63.13 39.26
C LEU A 71 -1.78 64.22 39.80
N ASP A 72 -2.77 63.80 40.59
CA ASP A 72 -3.72 64.70 41.24
C ASP A 72 -3.50 64.76 42.76
N LEU A 73 -3.42 65.98 43.30
CA LEU A 73 -3.29 66.24 44.74
C LEU A 73 -4.65 66.39 45.43
N VAL A 74 -5.74 66.51 44.66
CA VAL A 74 -7.09 66.68 45.18
C VAL A 74 -7.53 65.39 45.90
N GLY A 75 -7.83 65.51 47.19
CA GLY A 75 -8.27 64.40 48.04
C GLY A 75 -7.15 63.75 48.88
N MET A 76 -5.90 64.18 48.72
CA MET A 76 -4.80 63.76 49.58
C MET A 76 -4.83 64.53 50.92
N PRO A 77 -4.83 63.85 52.08
CA PRO A 77 -4.89 64.53 53.37
C PRO A 77 -3.71 65.47 53.61
N GLY A 78 -3.96 66.70 54.06
CA GLY A 78 -2.94 67.63 54.57
C GLY A 78 -2.08 68.36 53.54
N VAL A 79 -2.11 67.96 52.26
CA VAL A 79 -1.22 68.52 51.22
C VAL A 79 -1.43 70.02 50.99
N PHE A 80 -2.67 70.51 51.06
CA PHE A 80 -2.97 71.94 50.92
C PHE A 80 -2.72 72.75 52.20
N ASP A 81 -2.52 72.07 53.34
CA ASP A 81 -2.23 72.68 54.65
C ASP A 81 -0.73 72.71 54.97
N GLY A 82 0.12 72.25 54.03
CA GLY A 82 1.58 72.18 54.16
C GLY A 82 2.12 70.89 54.77
N ASP A 83 1.26 69.89 55.00
CA ASP A 83 1.66 68.54 55.42
C ASP A 83 1.72 67.61 54.21
N GLU A 84 2.93 67.33 53.72
CA GLU A 84 3.17 66.45 52.57
C GLU A 84 3.35 64.98 52.96
N SER A 85 3.08 64.61 54.23
CA SER A 85 3.31 63.24 54.72
C SER A 85 2.59 62.15 53.92
N SER A 86 1.44 62.46 53.30
CA SER A 86 0.66 61.51 52.49
C SER A 86 1.32 61.11 51.17
N ILE A 87 2.23 61.93 50.63
CA ILE A 87 2.92 61.69 49.35
C ILE A 87 4.40 61.35 49.52
N GLN A 88 4.93 61.48 50.74
CA GLN A 88 6.31 61.17 51.06
C GLN A 88 6.51 59.66 51.26
N ALA A 89 7.65 59.16 50.78
CA ALA A 89 8.06 57.79 51.06
C ALA A 89 8.35 57.62 52.57
N PRO A 90 8.00 56.47 53.17
CA PRO A 90 8.32 56.21 54.57
C PRO A 90 9.84 56.21 54.80
N SER A 91 10.26 56.63 55.99
CA SER A 91 11.69 56.69 56.35
C SER A 91 12.37 55.32 56.36
N GLU A 92 11.63 54.25 56.60
CA GLU A 92 12.12 52.86 56.52
C GLU A 92 11.47 52.16 55.31
N PRO A 93 12.26 51.65 54.35
CA PRO A 93 11.71 51.01 53.17
C PRO A 93 11.04 49.68 53.52
N PRO A 94 9.78 49.44 53.08
CA PRO A 94 9.07 48.20 53.38
C PRO A 94 9.71 46.98 52.68
N PRO A 95 9.47 45.76 53.18
CA PRO A 95 9.91 44.54 52.51
C PRO A 95 9.27 44.40 51.12
N ILE A 96 10.08 44.05 50.12
CA ILE A 96 9.65 43.97 48.72
C ILE A 96 8.67 42.81 48.51
N HIS A 97 7.51 43.10 47.90
CA HIS A 97 6.54 42.07 47.53
C HIS A 97 7.08 41.15 46.41
N PRO A 98 6.81 39.83 46.43
CA PRO A 98 7.31 38.92 45.40
C PRO A 98 6.94 39.28 43.96
N HIS A 99 5.78 39.89 43.72
CA HIS A 99 5.37 40.36 42.38
C HIS A 99 6.16 41.58 41.90
N ASP A 100 6.59 42.46 42.81
CA ASP A 100 7.31 43.70 42.46
C ASP A 100 8.81 43.45 42.24
N ARG A 101 9.33 42.34 42.79
CA ARG A 101 10.73 41.93 42.62
C ARG A 101 11.17 41.88 41.15
N ALA A 102 10.27 41.52 40.24
CA ALA A 102 10.58 41.46 38.81
C ALA A 102 10.63 42.84 38.14
N LEU A 103 9.87 43.81 38.65
CA LEU A 103 9.74 45.19 38.15
C LEU A 103 10.93 46.06 38.60
N LEU A 104 11.44 45.82 39.81
CA LEU A 104 12.59 46.54 40.38
C LEU A 104 13.95 46.10 39.82
N ARG A 105 13.96 45.24 38.79
CA ARG A 105 15.20 44.76 38.17
C ARG A 105 15.89 45.90 37.40
N PRO A 106 17.18 46.17 37.64
CA PRO A 106 17.90 47.20 36.89
C PRO A 106 18.00 46.80 35.41
N LEU A 107 18.02 47.79 34.52
CA LEU A 107 18.03 47.56 33.05
C LEU A 107 19.17 46.62 32.60
N GLY A 108 20.34 46.67 33.25
CA GLY A 108 21.45 45.76 32.96
C GLY A 108 21.16 44.27 33.27
N SER A 109 20.19 43.99 34.15
CA SER A 109 19.78 42.63 34.52
C SER A 109 18.66 42.05 33.65
N LEU A 110 18.02 42.88 32.81
CA LEU A 110 17.00 42.44 31.84
C LEU A 110 17.60 41.57 30.71
N GLY A 111 18.94 41.49 30.65
CA GLY A 111 19.67 40.76 29.62
C GLY A 111 19.72 41.54 28.31
N LYS A 112 20.44 40.99 27.32
CA LYS A 112 20.38 41.53 25.96
C LYS A 112 18.97 41.29 25.42
N PRO A 113 18.37 42.24 24.67
CA PRO A 113 17.14 41.96 23.93
C PRO A 113 17.45 40.83 22.98
N LYS A 114 17.13 39.60 23.39
CA LYS A 114 17.09 38.47 22.48
C LYS A 114 15.94 38.84 21.56
N SER A 115 16.26 39.33 20.36
CA SER A 115 15.36 39.05 19.24
C SER A 115 15.06 37.56 19.39
N GLN A 116 13.79 37.23 19.63
CA GLN A 116 13.38 35.84 19.57
C GLN A 116 14.06 35.29 18.33
N ASN A 117 14.74 34.14 18.48
CA ASN A 117 15.21 33.38 17.33
C ASN A 117 13.95 33.06 16.51
N GLN A 118 13.52 34.01 15.69
CA GLN A 118 12.59 33.77 14.63
C GLN A 118 13.28 32.69 13.83
N GLY A 119 12.68 31.50 13.82
CA GLY A 119 13.12 30.40 13.00
C GLY A 119 12.99 30.82 11.55
N VAL A 120 13.95 31.60 11.07
CA VAL A 120 14.08 31.95 9.66
C VAL A 120 14.42 30.65 8.94
N SER A 121 13.51 30.19 8.10
CA SER A 121 13.57 28.89 7.42
C SER A 121 14.80 28.72 6.53
N PHE A 122 15.44 29.83 6.14
CA PHE A 122 16.67 29.83 5.34
C PHE A 122 17.94 29.70 6.18
N LEU A 123 17.92 30.01 7.48
CA LEU A 123 19.11 30.00 8.32
C LEU A 123 19.26 28.64 9.01
N ARG A 124 20.04 27.75 8.42
CA ARG A 124 20.40 26.46 9.03
C ARG A 124 21.54 26.65 10.04
N ARG A 125 21.55 25.82 11.08
CA ARG A 125 22.66 25.73 12.02
C ARG A 125 23.88 25.15 11.30
N THR A 126 25.07 25.65 11.62
CA THR A 126 26.33 25.09 11.14
C THR A 126 26.59 23.73 11.79
N GLU A 127 26.94 22.72 11.01
CA GLU A 127 27.42 21.44 11.52
C GLU A 127 28.90 21.56 11.91
N TYR A 128 29.27 21.00 13.06
CA TYR A 128 30.67 20.88 13.49
C TYR A 128 31.20 19.52 13.04
N ILE A 129 32.45 19.49 12.55
CA ILE A 129 33.14 18.26 12.17
C ILE A 129 33.27 17.38 13.41
N SER A 130 32.42 16.35 13.51
CA SER A 130 32.48 15.36 14.58
C SER A 130 33.15 14.08 14.06
N ASN A 131 34.01 13.48 14.88
CA ASN A 131 34.85 12.33 14.50
C ASN A 131 34.08 10.99 14.47
N THR A 132 32.79 11.02 14.11
CA THR A 132 31.98 9.81 13.90
C THR A 132 31.73 9.67 12.39
N PRO A 133 32.55 8.89 11.66
CA PRO A 133 32.22 8.57 10.29
C PRO A 133 30.86 7.86 10.28
N THR A 134 30.00 8.29 9.37
CA THR A 134 28.79 7.58 8.97
C THR A 134 29.16 6.13 8.66
N VAL A 135 28.80 5.21 9.56
CA VAL A 135 28.99 3.76 9.34
C VAL A 135 27.91 3.28 8.37
N SER A 136 27.98 3.73 7.12
CA SER A 136 27.64 2.85 6.00
C SER A 136 28.88 1.98 5.81
N ARG A 137 28.92 0.81 6.45
CA ARG A 137 29.96 -0.20 6.19
C ARG A 137 30.06 -0.44 4.68
N PRO A 138 31.16 -0.06 4.00
CA PRO A 138 31.54 -0.73 2.77
C PRO A 138 32.10 -2.09 3.20
N LYS A 139 31.85 -3.11 2.39
CA LYS A 139 32.45 -4.45 2.57
C LYS A 139 33.97 -4.27 2.70
N ALA A 140 34.54 -4.80 3.79
CA ALA A 140 35.96 -4.68 4.05
C ALA A 140 36.75 -5.46 2.99
N ASP A 141 37.58 -4.76 2.22
CA ASP A 141 38.61 -5.35 1.38
C ASP A 141 39.65 -6.08 2.25
N PRO A 142 40.13 -7.29 1.87
CA PRO A 142 41.05 -8.08 2.69
C PRO A 142 42.48 -7.53 2.78
N PHE A 143 42.83 -6.48 2.02
CA PHE A 143 44.22 -6.10 1.76
C PHE A 143 44.75 -4.89 2.54
N LEU A 144 43.95 -4.27 3.41
CA LEU A 144 44.40 -3.14 4.21
C LEU A 144 44.39 -3.48 5.71
N ARG A 145 45.36 -4.29 6.14
CA ARG A 145 45.74 -4.39 7.55
C ARG A 145 47.01 -3.56 7.79
N PRO A 146 46.99 -2.48 8.59
CA PRO A 146 48.22 -1.92 9.12
C PRO A 146 48.78 -2.88 10.17
N SER A 147 50.06 -3.21 9.97
CA SER A 147 50.87 -4.07 10.81
C SER A 147 51.13 -3.44 12.19
N ALA A 148 51.10 -4.31 13.21
CA ALA A 148 51.87 -4.29 14.45
C ALA A 148 51.85 -3.03 15.35
N GLY A 149 51.35 -3.22 16.58
CA GLY A 149 51.80 -2.44 17.73
C GLY A 149 50.68 -2.03 18.69
N ASN A 150 50.15 -3.01 19.45
CA ASN A 150 49.69 -2.87 20.84
C ASN A 150 48.81 -4.07 21.22
N ALA A 151 49.46 -5.14 21.69
CA ALA A 151 48.80 -6.28 22.30
C ALA A 151 48.39 -5.92 23.74
N ALA A 152 47.14 -5.51 23.92
CA ALA A 152 46.52 -5.50 25.25
C ALA A 152 46.39 -6.95 25.78
N PRO A 153 46.62 -7.22 27.07
CA PRO A 153 46.65 -8.56 27.62
C PRO A 153 45.26 -9.22 27.52
N LYS A 154 45.19 -10.32 26.77
CA LYS A 154 43.98 -11.14 26.63
C LYS A 154 43.64 -11.75 27.99
N ARG A 155 42.45 -11.42 28.52
CA ARG A 155 41.85 -12.14 29.66
C ARG A 155 41.69 -13.63 29.29
N PRO A 156 41.88 -14.56 30.25
CA PRO A 156 41.82 -15.98 29.99
C PRO A 156 40.43 -16.39 29.48
N VAL A 157 40.43 -17.12 28.37
CA VAL A 157 39.23 -17.70 27.76
C VAL A 157 38.67 -18.74 28.72
N LYS A 158 37.54 -18.44 29.36
CA LYS A 158 36.74 -19.46 30.04
C LYS A 158 36.38 -20.53 29.01
N ARG A 159 36.81 -21.76 29.26
CA ARG A 159 36.48 -22.96 28.48
C ARG A 159 34.97 -22.96 28.21
N LYS A 160 34.58 -22.76 26.95
CA LYS A 160 33.20 -22.99 26.53
C LYS A 160 32.98 -24.50 26.49
N ALA A 161 31.91 -24.93 27.15
CA ALA A 161 31.48 -26.32 27.15
C ALA A 161 31.16 -26.78 25.71
N SER A 162 31.61 -28.01 25.39
CA SER A 162 31.47 -28.75 24.13
C SER A 162 32.06 -28.10 22.85
N PRO A 163 32.71 -28.88 21.96
CA PRO A 163 33.09 -28.40 20.63
C PRO A 163 31.85 -27.93 19.88
N GLU A 164 31.87 -26.70 19.35
CA GLU A 164 30.81 -26.24 18.45
C GLU A 164 30.86 -27.11 17.17
N PRO A 165 29.75 -27.70 16.71
CA PRO A 165 29.73 -28.48 15.48
C PRO A 165 30.17 -27.62 14.29
N ASP A 166 30.74 -28.25 13.27
CA ASP A 166 31.27 -27.53 12.12
C ASP A 166 30.18 -26.75 11.37
N LYS A 167 30.55 -25.60 10.82
CA LYS A 167 29.62 -24.71 10.13
C LYS A 167 29.12 -25.39 8.87
N GLY A 168 27.81 -25.61 8.78
CA GLY A 168 27.16 -26.27 7.64
C GLY A 168 26.75 -27.71 7.90
N THR A 169 27.15 -28.32 9.03
CA THR A 169 26.57 -29.62 9.44
C THR A 169 25.10 -29.43 9.84
N PRO A 170 24.19 -30.39 9.57
CA PRO A 170 22.79 -30.32 10.01
C PRO A 170 22.63 -30.04 11.51
N ALA A 171 23.53 -30.59 12.34
CA ALA A 171 23.57 -30.31 13.79
C ALA A 171 23.84 -28.83 14.12
N TRP A 172 24.68 -28.15 13.33
CA TRP A 172 24.93 -26.71 13.50
C TRP A 172 23.71 -25.88 13.12
N ILE A 173 23.04 -26.24 12.03
CA ILE A 173 21.81 -25.60 11.55
C ILE A 173 20.70 -25.73 12.61
N LYS A 174 20.43 -26.96 13.07
CA LYS A 174 19.44 -27.25 14.12
C LYS A 174 19.69 -26.41 15.38
N ARG A 175 20.92 -26.40 15.89
CA ARG A 175 21.29 -25.60 17.07
C ARG A 175 21.09 -24.09 16.84
N ARG A 176 21.35 -23.60 15.63
CA ARG A 176 21.16 -22.18 15.29
C ARG A 176 19.69 -21.81 15.27
N ILE A 177 18.85 -22.69 14.73
CA ILE A 177 17.39 -22.56 14.72
C ILE A 177 16.88 -22.54 16.17
N GLU A 178 17.21 -23.55 16.99
CA GLU A 178 16.83 -23.60 18.41
C GLU A 178 17.23 -22.34 19.16
N LYS A 179 18.48 -21.89 18.98
CA LYS A 179 18.98 -20.65 19.61
C LYS A 179 18.21 -19.40 19.18
N SER A 180 17.72 -19.34 17.94
CA SER A 180 16.91 -18.20 17.50
C SER A 180 15.55 -18.15 18.21
N PHE A 181 14.90 -19.30 18.38
CA PHE A 181 13.66 -19.40 19.16
C PHE A 181 13.87 -19.08 20.65
N GLU A 182 14.94 -19.61 21.27
CA GLU A 182 15.29 -19.26 22.65
C GLU A 182 15.50 -17.75 22.83
N SER A 183 16.21 -17.12 21.88
CA SER A 183 16.49 -15.68 21.93
C SER A 183 15.21 -14.85 21.77
N ALA A 184 14.30 -15.28 20.90
CA ALA A 184 13.00 -14.64 20.69
C ALA A 184 12.09 -14.79 21.93
N ALA A 185 12.05 -15.98 22.54
CA ALA A 185 11.26 -16.25 23.75
C ALA A 185 11.69 -15.36 24.92
N VAL A 186 13.00 -15.18 25.14
CA VAL A 186 13.52 -14.27 26.18
C VAL A 186 13.08 -12.82 25.94
N GLY A 187 13.09 -12.38 24.68
CA GLY A 187 12.64 -11.04 24.30
C GLY A 187 11.13 -10.84 24.43
N LEU A 188 10.35 -11.90 24.24
CA LEU A 188 8.90 -11.88 24.41
C LEU A 188 8.49 -11.75 25.88
N VAL A 189 9.16 -12.49 26.78
CA VAL A 189 8.92 -12.44 28.23
C VAL A 189 9.38 -11.11 28.84
N ASP A 190 10.55 -10.60 28.42
CA ASP A 190 11.11 -9.37 28.95
C ASP A 190 11.60 -8.44 27.84
N ARG A 191 10.70 -7.55 27.44
CA ARG A 191 10.90 -6.57 26.36
C ARG A 191 12.02 -5.57 26.67
N THR A 192 12.34 -5.34 27.95
CA THR A 192 13.37 -4.37 28.36
C THR A 192 14.79 -4.84 28.03
N LYS A 193 14.98 -6.15 27.87
CA LYS A 193 16.27 -6.74 27.51
C LYS A 193 16.63 -6.52 26.05
N VAL A 194 15.65 -6.23 25.20
CA VAL A 194 15.87 -6.04 23.77
C VAL A 194 16.28 -4.58 23.52
N LYS A 195 17.48 -4.42 22.95
CA LYS A 195 18.07 -3.09 22.65
C LYS A 195 18.09 -2.87 21.14
N HIS A 196 17.90 -1.62 20.72
CA HIS A 196 18.02 -1.27 19.31
C HIS A 196 19.45 -1.58 18.80
N PRO A 197 19.60 -2.26 17.64
CA PRO A 197 20.90 -2.75 17.17
C PRO A 197 21.93 -1.64 16.95
N SER A 198 21.49 -0.45 16.49
CA SER A 198 22.37 0.69 16.21
C SER A 198 22.27 1.87 17.19
N LYS A 199 21.19 1.98 17.97
CA LYS A 199 20.88 3.17 18.81
C LYS A 199 20.58 2.74 20.24
N ARG A 200 21.64 2.39 20.97
CA ARG A 200 21.52 1.68 22.25
C ARG A 200 21.03 2.52 23.43
N SER A 201 21.08 3.85 23.36
CA SER A 201 20.88 4.72 24.53
C SER A 201 19.46 5.27 24.68
N ASN A 202 18.70 5.46 23.59
CA ASN A 202 17.47 6.26 23.63
C ASN A 202 16.27 5.60 22.91
N CYS A 203 16.32 4.31 22.63
CA CYS A 203 15.23 3.59 21.97
C CYS A 203 14.68 2.51 22.90
N THR A 204 13.37 2.56 23.14
CA THR A 204 12.61 1.56 23.90
C THR A 204 11.65 0.84 22.96
N ILE A 205 11.32 -0.40 23.29
CA ILE A 205 10.30 -1.16 22.56
C ILE A 205 8.92 -0.69 22.98
N VAL A 206 8.11 -0.33 22.00
CA VAL A 206 6.70 0.05 22.19
C VAL A 206 5.80 -1.18 22.15
N ASP A 207 5.94 -2.00 21.10
CA ASP A 207 5.19 -3.25 20.97
C ASP A 207 6.02 -4.35 20.30
N SER A 208 5.63 -5.59 20.52
CA SER A 208 6.26 -6.79 19.96
C SER A 208 5.18 -7.81 19.62
N PHE A 209 5.15 -8.26 18.37
CA PHE A 209 4.24 -9.30 17.90
C PHE A 209 5.04 -10.54 17.52
N PRO A 210 4.77 -11.72 18.12
CA PRO A 210 5.32 -12.97 17.63
C PRO A 210 4.77 -13.26 16.22
N LEU A 211 5.63 -13.78 15.34
CA LEU A 211 5.22 -14.24 14.00
C LEU A 211 4.93 -15.74 14.08
N LEU A 212 3.68 -16.13 13.88
CA LEU A 212 3.18 -17.50 14.07
C LEU A 212 2.52 -18.03 12.78
N PRO A 213 2.69 -19.32 12.44
CA PRO A 213 1.87 -19.94 11.40
C PRO A 213 0.44 -20.10 11.89
N ASP A 214 -0.53 -19.87 11.02
CA ASP A 214 -1.94 -20.18 11.29
C ASP A 214 -2.30 -21.51 10.61
N LEU A 215 -2.20 -22.61 11.37
CA LEU A 215 -2.41 -23.96 10.85
C LEU A 215 -3.90 -24.32 10.70
N GLU A 216 -4.80 -23.53 11.30
CA GLU A 216 -6.26 -23.79 11.28
C GLU A 216 -6.96 -23.10 10.10
N ALA A 217 -6.23 -22.27 9.35
CA ALA A 217 -6.78 -21.39 8.33
C ALA A 217 -6.23 -21.71 6.94
N PHE A 218 -5.79 -22.95 6.71
CA PHE A 218 -5.52 -23.39 5.35
C PHE A 218 -6.82 -23.48 4.57
N PRO A 219 -6.87 -22.98 3.33
CA PRO A 219 -7.97 -23.25 2.43
C PRO A 219 -7.88 -24.70 1.91
N ASP A 220 -8.91 -25.11 1.17
CA ASP A 220 -9.03 -26.39 0.45
C ASP A 220 -7.80 -26.76 -0.38
N SER A 221 -7.16 -25.77 -1.00
CA SER A 221 -5.95 -25.91 -1.81
C SER A 221 -4.65 -25.84 -0.99
N GLY A 222 -4.72 -25.75 0.34
CA GLY A 222 -3.54 -25.69 1.21
C GLY A 222 -2.75 -24.37 1.17
N ALA A 223 -3.17 -23.37 0.37
CA ALA A 223 -2.60 -22.02 0.35
C ALA A 223 -3.53 -20.99 -0.32
N TYR A 224 -3.24 -19.71 -0.11
CA TYR A 224 -4.03 -18.62 -0.69
C TYR A 224 -3.58 -18.26 -2.11
N VAL A 225 -4.47 -17.58 -2.83
CA VAL A 225 -4.21 -16.98 -4.14
C VAL A 225 -4.25 -15.47 -4.02
N THR A 226 -3.26 -14.76 -4.57
CA THR A 226 -3.25 -13.29 -4.66
C THR A 226 -3.59 -12.84 -6.07
N VAL A 227 -4.71 -12.12 -6.20
CA VAL A 227 -5.14 -11.54 -7.47
C VAL A 227 -4.99 -10.02 -7.44
N LYS A 228 -4.20 -9.48 -8.38
CA LYS A 228 -3.95 -8.05 -8.53
C LYS A 228 -4.70 -7.49 -9.74
N PHE A 229 -5.57 -6.52 -9.51
CA PHE A 229 -6.20 -5.76 -10.58
C PHE A 229 -5.22 -4.73 -11.18
N GLN A 230 -5.02 -4.76 -12.50
CA GLN A 230 -4.21 -3.76 -13.19
C GLN A 230 -4.86 -2.36 -13.19
N THR A 231 -6.20 -2.32 -13.17
CA THR A 231 -7.02 -1.10 -13.11
C THR A 231 -8.07 -1.25 -12.02
N ASN A 232 -8.41 -0.17 -11.33
CA ASN A 232 -9.40 -0.20 -10.24
C ASN A 232 -10.74 -0.86 -10.72
N PRO A 233 -11.20 -1.94 -10.05
CA PRO A 233 -12.44 -2.62 -10.42
C PRO A 233 -13.70 -1.81 -10.09
N VAL A 234 -13.64 -0.93 -9.09
CA VAL A 234 -14.75 -0.09 -8.63
C VAL A 234 -14.53 1.38 -9.00
N THR A 235 -15.61 2.17 -8.96
CA THR A 235 -15.53 3.61 -9.16
C THR A 235 -14.65 4.23 -8.07
N ALA A 236 -13.73 5.11 -8.46
CA ALA A 236 -12.88 5.80 -7.49
C ALA A 236 -13.74 6.69 -6.58
N THR A 237 -13.63 6.48 -5.28
CA THR A 237 -14.25 7.30 -4.23
C THR A 237 -13.20 7.64 -3.18
N ASP A 238 -13.50 8.59 -2.29
CA ASP A 238 -12.58 9.01 -1.22
C ASP A 238 -12.38 7.94 -0.13
N PHE A 239 -13.26 6.94 -0.08
CA PHE A 239 -13.25 5.87 0.92
C PHE A 239 -13.02 4.50 0.26
N TYR A 240 -12.43 3.58 1.02
CA TYR A 240 -12.25 2.21 0.54
C TYR A 240 -13.61 1.48 0.49
N ASP A 241 -13.99 0.97 -0.68
CA ASP A 241 -15.22 0.19 -0.85
C ASP A 241 -15.07 -1.19 -0.18
N THR A 242 -15.72 -1.37 0.98
CA THR A 242 -15.64 -2.58 1.81
C THR A 242 -16.29 -3.81 1.17
N ARG A 243 -17.01 -3.65 0.05
CA ARG A 243 -17.52 -4.78 -0.75
C ARG A 243 -16.37 -5.58 -1.38
N MET A 244 -15.23 -4.93 -1.65
CA MET A 244 -14.03 -5.58 -2.20
C MET A 244 -13.45 -6.67 -1.29
N LEU A 245 -13.72 -6.61 0.03
CA LEU A 245 -13.27 -7.63 0.99
C LEU A 245 -14.00 -8.97 0.84
N SER A 246 -15.05 -9.02 0.02
CA SER A 246 -15.90 -10.20 -0.16
C SER A 246 -16.19 -10.45 -1.64
N GLY A 247 -15.36 -9.94 -2.55
CA GLY A 247 -15.55 -10.15 -3.98
C GLY A 247 -15.33 -11.61 -4.39
N ILE A 248 -16.08 -12.07 -5.39
CA ILE A 248 -15.98 -13.43 -5.93
C ILE A 248 -15.43 -13.34 -7.36
N LEU A 249 -14.40 -14.14 -7.64
CA LEU A 249 -13.87 -14.35 -8.98
C LEU A 249 -14.30 -15.73 -9.46
N LYS A 250 -15.24 -15.78 -10.39
CA LYS A 250 -15.67 -17.03 -11.03
C LYS A 250 -14.82 -17.26 -12.28
N PRO A 251 -14.08 -18.37 -12.42
CA PRO A 251 -13.41 -18.72 -13.66
C PRO A 251 -14.41 -18.80 -14.83
N ILE A 252 -14.03 -18.26 -15.99
CA ILE A 252 -14.80 -18.35 -17.22
C ILE A 252 -14.31 -19.59 -17.98
N THR A 253 -15.23 -20.50 -18.29
CA THR A 253 -14.97 -21.68 -19.11
C THR A 253 -14.45 -21.25 -20.48
N ARG A 254 -13.42 -21.92 -20.98
CA ARG A 254 -12.89 -21.67 -22.32
C ARG A 254 -13.87 -22.18 -23.37
N SER A 255 -13.88 -21.53 -24.52
CA SER A 255 -14.61 -22.06 -25.67
C SER A 255 -13.81 -23.19 -26.32
N GLN A 256 -14.49 -24.10 -27.01
CA GLN A 256 -13.86 -25.23 -27.71
C GLN A 256 -12.72 -24.76 -28.64
N ALA A 257 -12.91 -23.62 -29.33
CA ALA A 257 -11.89 -23.05 -30.18
C ALA A 257 -10.65 -22.53 -29.41
N GLU A 258 -10.84 -21.98 -28.20
CA GLU A 258 -9.72 -21.58 -27.34
C GLU A 258 -8.95 -22.80 -26.81
N ASP A 259 -9.64 -23.90 -26.49
CA ASP A 259 -9.03 -25.15 -26.05
C ASP A 259 -8.26 -25.87 -27.17
N GLU A 260 -8.82 -25.93 -28.38
CA GLU A 260 -8.12 -26.47 -29.56
C GLU A 260 -6.84 -25.67 -29.86
N ALA A 261 -6.90 -24.34 -29.76
CA ALA A 261 -5.74 -23.48 -29.96
C ALA A 261 -4.66 -23.71 -28.89
N TYR A 262 -5.07 -23.90 -27.63
CA TYR A 262 -4.17 -24.24 -26.53
C TYR A 262 -3.50 -25.60 -26.78
N GLN A 263 -4.27 -26.62 -27.17
CA GLN A 263 -3.77 -27.95 -27.45
C GLN A 263 -2.77 -27.95 -28.61
N GLN A 264 -3.06 -27.23 -29.70
CA GLN A 264 -2.12 -27.06 -30.81
C GLN A 264 -0.82 -26.37 -30.40
N ALA A 265 -0.91 -25.34 -29.55
CA ALA A 265 0.27 -24.66 -29.01
C ALA A 265 1.09 -25.60 -28.09
N TYR A 266 0.41 -26.44 -27.32
CA TYR A 266 1.05 -27.42 -26.44
C TYR A 266 1.77 -28.50 -27.25
N GLU A 267 1.13 -29.04 -28.29
CA GLU A 267 1.75 -29.99 -29.21
C GLU A 267 2.93 -29.39 -29.99
N ALA A 268 2.88 -28.09 -30.31
CA ALA A 268 4.01 -27.38 -30.93
C ALA A 268 5.18 -27.25 -29.95
N TRP A 269 4.91 -26.93 -28.68
CA TRP A 269 5.92 -26.94 -27.62
C TRP A 269 6.50 -28.33 -27.37
N ALA A 270 5.67 -29.36 -27.27
CA ALA A 270 6.11 -30.74 -27.06
C ALA A 270 7.01 -31.25 -28.20
N ARG A 271 6.83 -30.74 -29.43
CA ARG A 271 7.68 -31.06 -30.58
C ARG A 271 9.03 -30.33 -30.57
N ASP A 272 9.09 -29.10 -30.08
CA ASP A 272 10.32 -28.31 -30.01
C ASP A 272 10.35 -27.42 -28.75
N PRO A 273 10.75 -28.00 -27.59
CA PRO A 273 10.77 -27.28 -26.32
C PRO A 273 11.81 -26.15 -26.24
N ASP A 274 12.86 -26.20 -27.08
CA ASP A 274 13.97 -25.24 -27.03
C ASP A 274 13.62 -23.93 -27.75
N HIS A 275 12.77 -23.97 -28.79
CA HIS A 275 12.44 -22.80 -29.62
C HIS A 275 11.01 -22.30 -29.43
N THR A 276 10.12 -23.12 -28.90
CA THR A 276 8.73 -22.76 -28.64
C THR A 276 8.53 -22.60 -27.13
N PRO A 277 7.95 -21.50 -26.62
CA PRO A 277 7.65 -21.38 -25.20
C PRO A 277 6.46 -22.27 -24.81
N LYS A 278 6.51 -22.87 -23.60
CA LYS A 278 5.38 -23.64 -23.03
C LYS A 278 4.14 -22.73 -22.94
N PRO A 279 2.98 -23.12 -23.49
CA PRO A 279 1.76 -22.33 -23.37
C PRO A 279 1.26 -22.36 -21.93
N LEU A 280 1.04 -21.17 -21.34
CA LEU A 280 0.52 -21.03 -19.99
C LEU A 280 -1.01 -21.19 -20.00
N GLN A 281 -1.55 -21.92 -19.03
CA GLN A 281 -3.00 -22.10 -18.88
C GLN A 281 -3.63 -20.88 -18.20
N MET A 282 -3.67 -19.75 -18.90
CA MET A 282 -4.23 -18.51 -18.38
C MET A 282 -5.76 -18.61 -18.25
N MET A 283 -6.29 -18.36 -17.06
CA MET A 283 -7.74 -18.34 -16.82
C MET A 283 -8.33 -16.94 -16.97
N ASN A 284 -9.56 -16.85 -17.47
CA ASN A 284 -10.35 -15.62 -17.48
C ASN A 284 -11.34 -15.65 -16.32
N TYR A 285 -11.74 -14.50 -15.80
CA TYR A 285 -12.59 -14.42 -14.60
C TYR A 285 -13.75 -13.46 -14.77
N ASP A 286 -14.94 -13.85 -14.34
CA ASP A 286 -16.03 -12.92 -14.06
C ASP A 286 -15.96 -12.48 -12.60
N PHE A 287 -15.95 -11.16 -12.39
CA PHE A 287 -15.86 -10.56 -11.07
C PHE A 287 -17.23 -10.10 -10.57
N TYR A 288 -17.58 -10.53 -9.36
CA TYR A 288 -18.84 -10.24 -8.69
C TYR A 288 -18.57 -9.56 -7.34
N LEU A 289 -19.43 -8.62 -6.97
CA LEU A 289 -19.37 -7.93 -5.68
C LEU A 289 -20.69 -8.08 -4.94
N PRO A 290 -20.70 -8.07 -3.59
CA PRO A 290 -21.94 -7.98 -2.83
C PRO A 290 -22.81 -6.82 -3.33
N GLN A 291 -24.12 -7.03 -3.39
CA GLN A 291 -25.07 -6.01 -3.85
C GLN A 291 -24.86 -4.67 -3.13
N ASP A 292 -24.80 -4.73 -1.79
CA ASP A 292 -24.60 -3.57 -0.91
C ASP A 292 -23.50 -3.84 0.13
N ILE A 293 -23.02 -2.77 0.78
CA ILE A 293 -22.05 -2.85 1.89
C ILE A 293 -22.55 -3.77 3.01
N ARG A 294 -23.85 -3.67 3.35
CA ARG A 294 -24.50 -4.50 4.37
C ARG A 294 -24.44 -5.99 4.02
N THR A 295 -24.65 -6.33 2.76
CA THR A 295 -24.55 -7.72 2.26
C THR A 295 -23.14 -8.25 2.46
N GLY A 296 -22.11 -7.47 2.11
CA GLY A 296 -20.71 -7.84 2.35
C GLY A 296 -20.36 -7.98 3.83
N GLU A 297 -20.85 -7.10 4.69
CA GLU A 297 -20.65 -7.20 6.15
C GLU A 297 -21.27 -8.46 6.75
N LYS A 298 -22.53 -8.73 6.44
CA LYS A 298 -23.22 -9.93 6.93
C LYS A 298 -22.64 -11.22 6.34
N PHE A 299 -22.20 -11.19 5.08
CA PHE A 299 -21.48 -12.31 4.46
C PHE A 299 -20.21 -12.63 5.24
N ARG A 300 -19.37 -11.64 5.58
CA ARG A 300 -18.18 -11.88 6.40
C ARG A 300 -18.51 -12.36 7.82
N GLN A 301 -19.62 -11.90 8.41
CA GLN A 301 -20.08 -12.38 9.72
C GLN A 301 -20.44 -13.87 9.73
N LYS A 302 -20.86 -14.45 8.60
CA LYS A 302 -21.08 -15.89 8.42
C LYS A 302 -19.77 -16.69 8.45
N PHE A 303 -18.65 -16.10 8.03
CA PHE A 303 -17.31 -16.72 8.06
C PHE A 303 -16.51 -16.37 9.33
N ASP A 304 -17.02 -15.46 10.19
CA ASP A 304 -16.35 -15.09 11.44
C ASP A 304 -16.54 -16.21 12.47
N VAL A 305 -15.48 -16.97 12.70
CA VAL A 305 -15.47 -18.08 13.68
C VAL A 305 -15.70 -17.58 15.12
N ASP A 306 -15.33 -16.33 15.42
CA ASP A 306 -15.53 -15.74 16.74
C ASP A 306 -16.98 -15.23 16.94
N ASN A 307 -17.81 -15.23 15.90
CA ASN A 307 -19.19 -14.76 15.96
C ASN A 307 -20.14 -15.88 16.39
N PRO A 308 -20.77 -15.81 17.59
CA PRO A 308 -21.70 -16.85 18.07
C PRO A 308 -22.96 -16.95 17.20
N ASP A 309 -23.25 -15.90 16.43
CA ASP A 309 -24.44 -15.81 15.59
C ASP A 309 -24.16 -16.19 14.12
N LYS A 310 -22.95 -16.68 13.79
CA LYS A 310 -22.54 -16.98 12.42
C LYS A 310 -23.50 -17.93 11.69
N ASP A 311 -24.14 -18.85 12.41
CA ASP A 311 -24.99 -19.87 11.80
C ASP A 311 -26.42 -19.40 11.57
N LYS A 312 -26.82 -18.26 12.13
CA LYS A 312 -28.21 -17.76 12.02
C LYS A 312 -28.56 -17.37 10.59
N ASP A 313 -29.71 -17.85 10.14
CA ASP A 313 -30.27 -17.54 8.81
C ASP A 313 -30.60 -16.04 8.64
N SER A 314 -30.84 -15.32 9.74
CA SER A 314 -31.04 -13.86 9.75
C SER A 314 -29.86 -13.04 9.20
N LEU A 315 -28.69 -13.67 9.04
CA LEU A 315 -27.54 -13.05 8.40
C LEU A 315 -27.71 -12.94 6.87
N TYR A 316 -28.52 -13.79 6.24
CA TYR A 316 -28.82 -13.62 4.83
C TYR A 316 -29.60 -12.32 4.58
N THR A 317 -29.36 -11.72 3.42
CA THR A 317 -29.97 -10.42 3.04
C THR A 317 -31.04 -10.54 1.98
N GLY A 318 -31.08 -11.66 1.26
CA GLY A 318 -32.11 -11.99 0.29
C GLY A 318 -32.68 -13.37 0.55
N THR A 319 -33.70 -13.73 -0.21
CA THR A 319 -34.28 -15.06 -0.29
C THR A 319 -34.07 -15.60 -1.69
N ASP A 320 -33.86 -16.90 -1.82
CA ASP A 320 -33.74 -17.58 -3.11
C ASP A 320 -34.96 -17.26 -3.98
N THR A 321 -34.72 -16.63 -5.13
CA THR A 321 -35.79 -16.25 -6.06
C THR A 321 -36.03 -17.28 -7.16
N ILE A 322 -35.14 -18.26 -7.30
CA ILE A 322 -35.12 -19.22 -8.40
C ILE A 322 -35.71 -20.56 -7.96
N ARG A 323 -35.36 -21.07 -6.78
CA ARG A 323 -35.86 -22.36 -6.29
C ARG A 323 -37.20 -22.23 -5.56
N GLY A 324 -37.52 -21.05 -5.02
CA GLY A 324 -38.78 -20.81 -4.31
C GLY A 324 -38.84 -21.42 -2.90
N ASP A 325 -37.73 -21.99 -2.43
CA ASP A 325 -37.63 -22.75 -1.18
C ASP A 325 -37.58 -21.88 0.08
N GLY A 326 -37.51 -20.55 -0.07
CA GLY A 326 -37.43 -19.59 1.04
C GLY A 326 -36.09 -19.59 1.79
N HIS A 327 -35.07 -20.29 1.29
CA HIS A 327 -33.73 -20.28 1.88
C HIS A 327 -33.06 -18.90 1.72
N GLY A 328 -32.33 -18.49 2.76
CA GLY A 328 -31.60 -17.22 2.77
C GLY A 328 -30.40 -17.25 1.81
N VAL A 329 -30.22 -16.17 1.04
CA VAL A 329 -29.12 -16.00 0.08
C VAL A 329 -28.43 -14.64 0.21
N PHE A 330 -27.19 -14.57 -0.24
CA PHE A 330 -26.48 -13.32 -0.49
C PHE A 330 -26.40 -13.06 -2.00
N LYS A 331 -26.76 -11.84 -2.42
CA LYS A 331 -26.77 -11.45 -3.84
C LYS A 331 -25.48 -10.78 -4.23
N PHE A 332 -24.88 -11.28 -5.31
CA PHE A 332 -23.62 -10.82 -5.86
C PHE A 332 -23.79 -10.46 -7.35
N PRO A 333 -24.19 -9.22 -7.67
CA PRO A 333 -24.26 -8.76 -9.06
C PRO A 333 -22.88 -8.77 -9.74
N ARG A 334 -22.89 -9.10 -11.04
CA ARG A 334 -21.71 -9.09 -11.90
C ARG A 334 -21.20 -7.66 -12.11
N VAL A 335 -19.90 -7.47 -11.94
CA VAL A 335 -19.24 -6.19 -12.20
C VAL A 335 -18.68 -6.13 -13.62
N ARG A 336 -17.82 -7.10 -13.99
CA ARG A 336 -17.22 -7.24 -15.34
C ARG A 336 -16.34 -8.48 -15.46
N ALA A 337 -16.00 -8.86 -16.69
CA ALA A 337 -14.99 -9.85 -17.00
C ALA A 337 -13.56 -9.28 -16.99
N TYR A 338 -12.62 -10.13 -16.58
CA TYR A 338 -11.19 -9.90 -16.59
C TYR A 338 -10.48 -11.03 -17.34
N GLU A 339 -9.37 -10.70 -17.97
CA GLU A 339 -8.41 -11.68 -18.51
C GLU A 339 -7.13 -11.63 -17.71
N THR A 340 -6.48 -12.79 -17.58
CA THR A 340 -5.17 -12.86 -16.93
C THR A 340 -4.12 -12.21 -17.82
N ALA A 341 -3.32 -11.32 -17.24
CA ALA A 341 -2.21 -10.65 -17.90
C ALA A 341 -0.90 -11.38 -17.61
N THR A 342 -0.70 -11.77 -16.37
CA THR A 342 0.46 -12.56 -15.92
C THR A 342 0.03 -13.47 -14.78
N GLU A 343 0.53 -14.70 -14.81
CA GLU A 343 0.26 -15.72 -13.79
C GLU A 343 1.59 -16.31 -13.34
N LYS A 344 1.70 -16.53 -12.04
CA LYS A 344 2.82 -17.26 -11.45
C LYS A 344 2.28 -18.23 -10.43
N GLU A 345 2.46 -19.51 -10.72
CA GLU A 345 2.15 -20.61 -9.82
C GLU A 345 3.41 -20.99 -9.05
N MET A 346 3.20 -21.46 -7.83
CA MET A 346 4.19 -21.98 -6.89
C MET A 346 3.67 -23.33 -6.40
N ASP A 347 4.59 -24.11 -5.85
CA ASP A 347 4.30 -25.47 -5.42
C ASP A 347 4.14 -25.51 -3.90
N HIS A 348 3.66 -26.63 -3.37
CA HIS A 348 3.51 -26.83 -1.93
C HIS A 348 4.82 -26.66 -1.14
N HIS A 349 5.96 -26.91 -1.77
CA HIS A 349 7.29 -26.69 -1.20
C HIS A 349 7.77 -25.24 -1.30
N THR A 350 7.32 -24.50 -2.32
CA THR A 350 7.82 -23.14 -2.63
C THR A 350 6.82 -22.04 -2.25
N LYS A 351 5.60 -22.37 -1.80
CA LYS A 351 4.52 -21.43 -1.41
C LYS A 351 4.82 -20.42 -0.28
N TYR A 352 5.97 -20.54 0.39
CA TYR A 352 6.45 -19.59 1.40
C TYR A 352 7.62 -18.72 0.91
N ALA A 353 8.14 -18.97 -0.30
CA ALA A 353 9.40 -18.40 -0.76
C ALA A 353 9.27 -16.96 -1.26
N GLU A 354 8.16 -16.63 -1.93
CA GLU A 354 8.02 -15.33 -2.62
C GLU A 354 7.08 -14.36 -1.93
N GLU A 355 5.86 -14.81 -1.61
CA GLU A 355 4.81 -13.99 -1.04
C GLU A 355 4.14 -14.72 0.12
N VAL A 356 3.89 -13.98 1.19
CA VAL A 356 3.23 -14.48 2.40
C VAL A 356 2.26 -13.41 2.87
N ILE A 357 1.03 -13.80 3.17
CA ILE A 357 0.01 -12.90 3.71
C ILE A 357 0.20 -12.79 5.21
N LEU A 358 0.10 -11.58 5.77
CA LEU A 358 0.22 -11.33 7.21
C LEU A 358 -1.08 -10.78 7.78
N ALA A 359 -1.63 -11.43 8.80
CA ALA A 359 -2.76 -10.93 9.58
C ALA A 359 -2.30 -10.50 10.97
N TYR A 360 -2.58 -9.24 11.33
CA TYR A 360 -2.25 -8.71 12.65
C TYR A 360 -3.42 -8.94 13.60
N ARG A 361 -3.19 -9.70 14.68
CA ARG A 361 -4.15 -9.89 15.77
C ARG A 361 -3.62 -9.21 17.03
N ASN A 362 -4.29 -8.15 17.46
CA ASN A 362 -3.93 -7.36 18.64
C ASN A 362 -4.94 -7.51 19.79
N ASP A 363 -5.96 -8.36 19.62
CA ASP A 363 -7.11 -8.39 20.50
C ASP A 363 -7.04 -9.58 21.46
N GLU A 364 -6.53 -9.35 22.67
CA GLU A 364 -6.51 -10.37 23.75
C GLU A 364 -7.90 -10.62 24.37
N THR A 365 -8.93 -9.89 23.93
CA THR A 365 -10.28 -9.98 24.50
C THR A 365 -11.13 -11.10 23.87
N ARG A 366 -10.80 -11.53 22.65
CA ARG A 366 -11.48 -12.64 21.96
C ARG A 366 -10.84 -13.97 22.34
N LYS A 367 -11.40 -14.62 23.36
CA LYS A 367 -10.94 -15.94 23.83
C LYS A 367 -11.43 -17.05 22.89
N ARG A 368 -10.64 -17.41 21.87
CA ARG A 368 -10.76 -18.71 21.20
C ARG A 368 -10.13 -19.78 22.11
N SER A 369 -10.59 -21.02 22.02
CA SER A 369 -10.03 -22.15 22.79
C SER A 369 -8.77 -22.77 22.16
N ASP A 370 -8.31 -22.24 21.02
CA ASP A 370 -7.17 -22.74 20.26
C ASP A 370 -5.94 -21.81 20.33
N ASP A 371 -4.80 -22.30 19.83
CA ASP A 371 -3.52 -21.56 19.79
C ASP A 371 -3.55 -20.33 18.84
N SER A 372 -4.58 -20.19 17.99
CA SER A 372 -4.76 -19.05 17.09
C SER A 372 -5.36 -17.81 17.79
N SER A 373 -5.75 -17.92 19.07
CA SER A 373 -6.23 -16.82 19.91
C SER A 373 -5.12 -15.88 20.39
N GLN A 374 -3.86 -16.29 20.30
CA GLN A 374 -2.75 -15.53 20.87
C GLN A 374 -2.55 -14.19 20.15
N LYS A 375 -2.18 -13.15 20.90
CA LYS A 375 -1.68 -11.89 20.29
C LYS A 375 -0.45 -12.19 19.43
N GLY A 376 -0.53 -11.89 18.13
CA GLY A 376 0.51 -12.26 17.17
C GLY A 376 0.26 -11.72 15.77
N VAL A 377 1.28 -11.84 14.93
CA VAL A 377 1.15 -11.74 13.47
C VAL A 377 1.09 -13.16 12.95
N TYR A 378 -0.02 -13.49 12.30
CA TYR A 378 -0.22 -14.78 11.66
C TYR A 378 0.18 -14.70 10.20
N TYR A 379 0.81 -15.75 9.69
CA TYR A 379 1.24 -15.79 8.30
C TYR A 379 0.63 -16.95 7.53
N TYR A 380 0.29 -16.68 6.26
CA TYR A 380 -0.37 -17.63 5.36
C TYR A 380 0.39 -17.72 4.04
N PRO A 381 0.61 -18.94 3.52
CA PRO A 381 1.31 -19.11 2.25
C PRO A 381 0.46 -18.66 1.07
N VAL A 382 1.14 -18.31 -0.01
CA VAL A 382 0.53 -18.01 -1.30
C VAL A 382 1.04 -19.02 -2.32
N MET A 383 0.15 -19.65 -3.07
CA MET A 383 0.52 -20.64 -4.09
C MET A 383 0.34 -20.11 -5.50
N GLN A 384 -0.46 -19.07 -5.69
CA GLN A 384 -0.68 -18.49 -7.01
C GLN A 384 -0.79 -16.97 -6.92
N ARG A 385 -0.06 -16.29 -7.81
CA ARG A 385 -0.08 -14.84 -7.95
C ARG A 385 -0.47 -14.46 -9.37
N THR A 386 -1.61 -13.81 -9.51
CA THR A 386 -2.21 -13.49 -10.81
C THR A 386 -2.43 -11.99 -10.92
N THR A 387 -2.03 -11.39 -12.04
CA THR A 387 -2.41 -10.01 -12.38
C THR A 387 -3.45 -10.05 -13.49
N ILE A 388 -4.60 -9.42 -13.26
CA ILE A 388 -5.74 -9.44 -14.16
C ILE A 388 -6.02 -8.05 -14.74
N ARG A 389 -6.48 -8.01 -15.99
CA ARG A 389 -6.80 -6.77 -16.73
C ARG A 389 -8.17 -6.85 -17.39
N ASN A 390 -8.77 -5.69 -17.63
CA ASN A 390 -10.07 -5.63 -18.28
C ASN A 390 -9.96 -6.10 -19.74
N GLN A 391 -10.91 -6.91 -20.21
CA GLN A 391 -11.02 -7.42 -21.58
C GLN A 391 -11.44 -6.33 -22.60
N ARG A 392 -10.79 -5.16 -22.61
CA ARG A 392 -11.23 -4.02 -23.42
C ARG A 392 -11.21 -4.34 -24.92
N THR A 393 -10.22 -5.10 -25.40
CA THR A 393 -10.10 -5.49 -26.81
C THR A 393 -11.19 -6.48 -27.23
N LYS A 394 -11.44 -7.52 -26.42
CA LYS A 394 -12.54 -8.48 -26.68
C LYS A 394 -13.90 -7.78 -26.63
N ASN A 395 -14.11 -6.85 -25.69
CA ASN A 395 -15.34 -6.06 -25.59
C ASN A 395 -15.55 -5.15 -26.81
N ILE A 396 -14.50 -4.47 -27.28
CA ILE A 396 -14.57 -3.63 -28.49
C ILE A 396 -14.85 -4.50 -29.73
N ALA A 397 -14.18 -5.65 -29.87
CA ALA A 397 -14.41 -6.57 -31.00
C ALA A 397 -15.84 -7.12 -31.02
N ARG A 398 -16.44 -7.39 -29.85
CA ARG A 398 -17.86 -7.73 -29.70
C ARG A 398 -18.78 -6.57 -30.10
N THR A 399 -18.51 -5.35 -29.63
CA THR A 399 -19.33 -4.17 -29.96
C THR A 399 -19.29 -3.81 -31.45
N ILE A 400 -18.20 -4.12 -32.15
CA ILE A 400 -18.04 -3.88 -33.60
C ILE A 400 -18.55 -5.07 -34.45
N GLY A 401 -18.97 -6.18 -33.83
CA GLY A 401 -19.51 -7.35 -34.52
C GLY A 401 -18.47 -8.20 -35.25
N VAL A 402 -17.21 -8.18 -34.80
CA VAL A 402 -16.08 -8.92 -35.42
C VAL A 402 -15.94 -10.34 -34.86
N LEU A 403 -16.43 -10.58 -33.64
CA LEU A 403 -16.51 -11.91 -33.03
C LEU A 403 -17.91 -12.51 -33.28
N PRO A 404 -18.03 -13.84 -33.53
CA PRO A 404 -19.33 -14.47 -33.74
C PRO A 404 -20.24 -14.23 -32.53
N GLN A 405 -21.35 -13.51 -32.77
CA GLN A 405 -22.48 -13.41 -31.85
C GLN A 405 -23.24 -14.75 -31.92
N GLY A 406 -23.01 -15.65 -30.96
CA GLY A 406 -23.73 -16.92 -30.98
C GLY A 406 -23.60 -17.72 -29.71
N GLU A 407 -22.37 -17.99 -29.25
CA GLU A 407 -22.17 -19.04 -28.23
C GLU A 407 -21.75 -18.50 -26.84
N GLU A 408 -21.11 -17.33 -26.76
CA GLU A 408 -20.58 -16.78 -25.49
C GLU A 408 -21.49 -15.80 -24.74
N GLU A 409 -22.64 -15.41 -25.31
CA GLU A 409 -23.58 -14.48 -24.65
C GLU A 409 -24.61 -15.19 -23.77
N GLU A 410 -24.95 -16.45 -24.08
CA GLU A 410 -25.94 -17.24 -23.31
C GLU A 410 -25.41 -17.71 -21.94
N ALA A 411 -24.09 -17.74 -21.72
CA ALA A 411 -23.48 -18.25 -20.48
C ALA A 411 -23.11 -17.17 -19.43
N ARG A 412 -23.42 -15.89 -19.66
CA ARG A 412 -22.99 -14.81 -18.76
C ARG A 412 -23.93 -14.66 -17.57
N VAL A 413 -23.55 -15.23 -16.44
CA VAL A 413 -24.30 -15.11 -15.19
C VAL A 413 -24.28 -13.67 -14.69
N GLY A 414 -25.45 -13.00 -14.68
CA GLY A 414 -25.59 -11.59 -14.30
C GLY A 414 -25.56 -11.31 -12.80
N GLU A 415 -26.00 -12.27 -11.99
CA GLU A 415 -26.01 -12.21 -10.52
C GLU A 415 -25.77 -13.63 -9.98
N LEU A 416 -24.94 -13.75 -8.95
CA LEU A 416 -24.78 -14.98 -8.18
C LEU A 416 -25.61 -14.90 -6.90
N GLU A 417 -26.44 -15.92 -6.66
CA GLU A 417 -27.08 -16.16 -5.37
C GLU A 417 -26.21 -17.15 -4.58
N VAL A 418 -25.60 -16.67 -3.50
CA VAL A 418 -24.58 -17.40 -2.73
C VAL A 418 -25.14 -17.81 -1.37
N THR A 419 -24.98 -19.08 -1.03
CA THR A 419 -25.27 -19.65 0.28
C THR A 419 -23.98 -20.19 0.90
N VAL A 420 -23.92 -20.23 2.23
CA VAL A 420 -22.77 -20.76 2.96
C VAL A 420 -23.16 -22.11 3.56
N ALA A 421 -22.43 -23.15 3.15
CA ALA A 421 -22.58 -24.50 3.67
C ALA A 421 -21.34 -24.88 4.50
N GLU A 422 -21.54 -25.82 5.43
CA GLU A 422 -20.42 -26.44 6.15
C GLU A 422 -19.66 -27.39 5.21
N PRO A 423 -18.33 -27.52 5.38
CA PRO A 423 -17.51 -28.37 4.52
C PRO A 423 -17.93 -29.85 4.61
N SER A 424 -17.82 -30.57 3.49
CA SER A 424 -18.01 -32.02 3.46
C SER A 424 -16.95 -32.73 4.30
N ASP A 425 -17.22 -33.98 4.69
CA ASP A 425 -16.25 -34.74 5.50
C ASP A 425 -14.96 -35.07 4.74
N GLU A 426 -15.02 -35.21 3.40
CA GLU A 426 -13.85 -35.32 2.53
C GLU A 426 -13.00 -34.04 2.60
N LEU A 427 -13.62 -32.87 2.46
CA LEU A 427 -12.93 -31.59 2.53
C LEU A 427 -12.31 -31.36 3.92
N LYS A 428 -12.98 -31.76 5.00
CA LYS A 428 -12.40 -31.71 6.36
C LYS A 428 -11.15 -32.57 6.47
N ALA A 429 -11.14 -33.76 5.88
CA ALA A 429 -9.97 -34.64 5.90
C ALA A 429 -8.79 -34.03 5.12
N GLU A 430 -9.04 -33.39 3.99
CA GLU A 430 -8.01 -32.64 3.23
C GLU A 430 -7.45 -31.46 4.04
N LEU A 431 -8.32 -30.69 4.70
CA LEU A 431 -7.90 -29.59 5.59
C LEU A 431 -7.04 -30.10 6.76
N GLU A 432 -7.41 -31.23 7.36
CA GLU A 432 -6.59 -31.89 8.40
C GLU A 432 -5.24 -32.37 7.85
N ARG A 433 -5.18 -32.85 6.61
CA ARG A 433 -3.92 -33.21 5.93
C ARG A 433 -2.99 -32.01 5.86
N PHE A 434 -3.46 -30.86 5.36
CA PHE A 434 -2.63 -29.64 5.27
C PHE A 434 -2.21 -29.09 6.63
N LYS A 435 -3.08 -29.20 7.63
CA LYS A 435 -2.76 -28.82 9.01
C LYS A 435 -1.64 -29.69 9.59
N SER A 436 -1.65 -31.00 9.34
CA SER A 436 -0.62 -31.92 9.82
C SER A 436 0.70 -31.80 9.04
N MET A 437 0.64 -31.47 7.74
CA MET A 437 1.77 -31.39 6.82
C MET A 437 1.76 -30.10 5.99
N PRO A 438 2.05 -28.95 6.61
CA PRO A 438 1.88 -27.64 5.96
C PRO A 438 2.84 -27.38 4.80
N VAL A 439 3.94 -28.12 4.68
CA VAL A 439 4.97 -27.96 3.63
C VAL A 439 4.93 -29.10 2.59
N GLY A 440 3.91 -29.97 2.64
CA GLY A 440 3.82 -31.17 1.81
C GLY A 440 4.71 -32.32 2.30
N TYR A 441 4.68 -33.44 1.58
CA TYR A 441 5.49 -34.63 1.89
C TYR A 441 6.96 -34.38 1.52
N PHE A 442 7.88 -34.58 2.47
CA PHE A 442 9.31 -34.62 2.15
C PHE A 442 9.68 -36.00 1.61
N GLY A 443 9.42 -36.23 0.33
CA GLY A 443 10.02 -37.32 -0.45
C GLY A 443 9.05 -38.13 -1.31
N GLY A 444 9.27 -38.07 -2.62
CA GLY A 444 8.99 -39.15 -3.58
C GLY A 444 7.86 -38.85 -4.57
N GLU A 445 8.23 -38.75 -5.85
CA GLU A 445 7.59 -39.23 -7.11
C GLU A 445 6.08 -39.04 -7.37
N ASP A 446 5.25 -38.62 -6.41
CA ASP A 446 3.81 -38.42 -6.56
C ASP A 446 3.45 -36.98 -7.03
N GLU A 447 4.46 -36.15 -7.33
CA GLU A 447 4.33 -34.72 -7.69
C GLU A 447 3.60 -34.50 -9.03
N GLU A 448 3.79 -35.38 -10.03
CA GLU A 448 3.14 -35.24 -11.34
C GLU A 448 1.67 -35.70 -11.30
N GLU A 449 1.35 -36.75 -10.53
CA GLU A 449 -0.03 -37.25 -10.38
C GLU A 449 -0.89 -36.31 -9.53
N GLU A 450 -0.35 -35.70 -8.47
CA GLU A 450 -1.09 -34.73 -7.63
C GLU A 450 -1.33 -33.38 -8.34
N GLU A 451 -0.42 -32.94 -9.23
CA GLU A 451 -0.61 -31.75 -10.08
C GLU A 451 -1.64 -31.98 -11.19
N GLU A 452 -1.62 -33.15 -11.83
CA GLU A 452 -2.62 -33.55 -12.82
C GLU A 452 -4.01 -33.71 -12.19
N GLU A 453 -4.15 -34.38 -11.04
CA GLU A 453 -5.44 -34.50 -10.34
C GLU A 453 -6.01 -33.15 -9.88
N GLN A 454 -5.17 -32.19 -9.47
CA GLN A 454 -5.62 -30.85 -9.08
C GLN A 454 -6.01 -29.98 -10.27
N GLN A 455 -5.29 -30.08 -11.40
CA GLN A 455 -5.67 -29.42 -12.65
C GLN A 455 -6.94 -30.03 -13.24
N GLU A 456 -7.10 -31.36 -13.18
CA GLU A 456 -8.31 -32.07 -13.59
C GLU A 456 -9.49 -31.76 -12.66
N ARG A 457 -9.32 -31.69 -11.33
CA ARG A 457 -10.36 -31.26 -10.38
C ARG A 457 -10.79 -29.80 -10.62
N ARG A 458 -9.86 -28.89 -10.93
CA ARG A 458 -10.19 -27.51 -11.36
C ARG A 458 -10.98 -27.46 -12.67
N GLY A 459 -10.77 -28.42 -13.58
CA GLY A 459 -11.54 -28.57 -14.82
C GLY A 459 -12.88 -29.28 -14.63
N SER A 460 -12.97 -30.29 -13.76
CA SER A 460 -14.13 -31.18 -13.62
C SER A 460 -15.24 -30.62 -12.73
N VAL A 461 -14.93 -29.75 -11.76
CA VAL A 461 -15.96 -29.02 -10.99
C VAL A 461 -16.85 -28.20 -11.93
N VAL A 462 -16.29 -27.65 -13.01
CA VAL A 462 -17.03 -26.90 -14.04
C VAL A 462 -17.91 -27.83 -14.90
N GLY A 463 -17.46 -29.05 -15.20
CA GLY A 463 -18.24 -30.06 -15.93
C GLY A 463 -19.44 -30.58 -15.14
N SER A 464 -19.28 -30.80 -13.83
CA SER A 464 -20.35 -31.31 -12.96
C SER A 464 -21.49 -30.29 -12.73
N GLU A 465 -21.18 -28.98 -12.73
CA GLU A 465 -22.21 -27.93 -12.68
C GLU A 465 -23.03 -27.85 -13.97
N GLN A 466 -22.41 -28.17 -15.12
CA GLN A 466 -23.06 -28.19 -16.44
C GLN A 466 -24.03 -29.38 -16.57
N GLU A 467 -23.62 -30.57 -16.16
CA GLU A 467 -24.49 -31.78 -16.16
C GLU A 467 -25.71 -31.59 -15.25
N ALA A 468 -25.53 -31.00 -14.07
CA ALA A 468 -26.63 -30.68 -13.16
C ALA A 468 -27.57 -29.56 -13.69
N TYR A 469 -27.07 -28.69 -14.56
CA TYR A 469 -27.85 -27.63 -15.22
C TYR A 469 -28.64 -28.18 -16.41
N ASP A 470 -28.03 -29.06 -17.20
CA ASP A 470 -28.65 -29.71 -18.36
C ASP A 470 -29.70 -30.75 -17.94
N GLU A 471 -29.48 -31.52 -16.85
CA GLU A 471 -30.50 -32.39 -16.27
C GLU A 471 -31.71 -31.60 -15.74
N ARG A 472 -31.49 -30.42 -15.13
CA ARG A 472 -32.59 -29.55 -14.68
C ARG A 472 -33.36 -28.94 -15.84
N ARG A 473 -32.70 -28.66 -16.96
CA ARG A 473 -33.33 -28.11 -18.16
C ARG A 473 -34.19 -29.16 -18.87
N GLN A 474 -33.68 -30.39 -19.00
CA GLN A 474 -34.46 -31.51 -19.55
C GLN A 474 -35.68 -31.85 -18.68
N ALA A 475 -35.55 -31.83 -17.35
CA ALA A 475 -36.69 -32.06 -16.45
C ALA A 475 -37.79 -30.97 -16.52
N SER A 476 -37.46 -29.77 -17.04
CA SER A 476 -38.43 -28.69 -17.24
C SER A 476 -39.11 -28.71 -18.62
N GLU A 477 -38.47 -29.31 -19.63
CA GLU A 477 -39.04 -29.44 -20.99
C GLU A 477 -40.00 -30.63 -21.10
N ASP A 478 -39.81 -31.68 -20.28
CA ASP A 478 -40.71 -32.85 -20.23
C ASP A 478 -42.02 -32.61 -19.44
N ALA A 479 -42.17 -31.44 -18.79
CA ALA A 479 -43.33 -31.11 -17.94
C ALA A 479 -44.42 -30.26 -18.64
N GLU A 480 -44.20 -29.80 -19.88
CA GLU A 480 -45.19 -28.99 -20.64
C GLU A 480 -45.82 -29.74 -21.83
N GLY A 481 -45.86 -31.07 -21.77
CA GLY A 481 -46.38 -31.94 -22.82
C GLY A 481 -47.56 -32.82 -22.41
N ASP A 482 -48.54 -32.30 -21.68
CA ASP A 482 -49.88 -32.92 -21.58
C ASP A 482 -50.86 -31.93 -20.91
N ASP A 483 -51.62 -31.20 -21.73
CA ASP A 483 -53.03 -30.85 -21.49
C ASP A 483 -53.61 -30.14 -22.73
N ASP A 484 -54.79 -30.64 -23.17
CA ASP A 484 -55.56 -30.29 -24.38
C ASP A 484 -55.96 -28.81 -24.56
#